data_AF-A0A378MZK3-F1
#
_entry.id   AF-A0A378MZK3-F1
#
_cell.length_a   1.000
_cell.length_b   1.000
_cell.length_c   1.000
_cell.angle_alpha   90.00
_cell.angle_beta   90.00
_cell.angle_gamma   90.00
#
_symmetry.space_group_name_H-M   'P 1'
#
loop_
_entity.id
_entity.type
_entity.pdbx_description
1 polymer ?
#
loop_
_entity_poly.entity_id
_entity_poly.type
_entity_poly.pdbx_seq_one_letter_code
_entity_poly.pdbx_strand_id
1 'polypeptide(L)'
;MIKNESDMLMINRSHIRTLQLHSAGVREILQRYYISLSVLLEQPNISRGYLEKESSSIAQRLSVLHGINAPEFFDKAIFSTFTSSLKAQGYFDGDDNLAIAKVKETESLLRSLISIEVQQTIQGAMAKVAESVENPNIAG
;
A
#
# COMPACT_ATOMS: atom_id res chain seq x y z
N MET A 1 11.01 -25.24 8.33
CA MET A 1 10.92 -26.41 9.23
C MET A 1 12.08 -26.33 10.22
N ILE A 2 11.75 -26.21 11.50
CA ILE A 2 12.69 -26.11 12.62
C ILE A 2 13.12 -27.53 12.97
N LYS A 3 14.43 -27.82 12.97
CA LYS A 3 14.95 -29.05 13.57
C LYS A 3 15.32 -28.76 15.01
N ASN A 4 14.75 -29.53 15.91
CA ASN A 4 14.95 -29.44 17.34
C ASN A 4 15.94 -30.54 17.75
N GLU A 5 17.19 -30.16 17.99
CA GLU A 5 18.09 -30.90 18.87
C GLU A 5 18.85 -29.88 19.71
N SER A 6 18.58 -29.91 21.01
CA SER A 6 19.39 -29.28 22.07
C SER A 6 19.37 -27.74 22.12
N ASP A 7 18.27 -27.19 22.64
CA ASP A 7 18.16 -25.95 23.45
C ASP A 7 18.94 -24.68 23.02
N MET A 8 19.30 -24.58 21.75
CA MET A 8 19.72 -23.33 21.11
C MET A 8 18.99 -23.18 19.80
N LEU A 9 18.11 -22.17 19.73
CA LEU A 9 17.56 -21.67 18.48
C LEU A 9 18.69 -21.03 17.65
N MET A 10 19.44 -21.87 16.92
CA MET A 10 20.43 -21.38 15.98
C MET A 10 19.71 -20.83 14.74
N ILE A 11 19.79 -19.52 14.53
CA ILE A 11 19.29 -18.91 13.30
C ILE A 11 20.11 -19.47 12.13
N ASN A 12 19.46 -20.22 11.25
CA ASN A 12 20.06 -20.83 10.07
C ASN A 12 20.43 -19.73 9.06
N ARG A 13 21.65 -19.18 9.19
CA ARG A 13 22.12 -17.99 8.45
C ARG A 13 22.12 -18.16 6.93
N SER A 14 22.18 -19.40 6.42
CA SER A 14 22.15 -19.68 4.99
C SER A 14 20.79 -19.45 4.33
N HIS A 15 19.69 -19.41 5.09
CA HIS A 15 18.34 -19.14 4.56
C HIS A 15 17.77 -17.78 4.97
N ILE A 16 18.42 -17.08 5.92
CA ILE A 16 18.02 -15.72 6.33
C ILE A 16 17.97 -14.78 5.13
N ARG A 17 18.97 -14.83 4.24
CA ARG A 17 19.08 -13.88 3.14
C ARG A 17 17.95 -14.05 2.11
N THR A 18 17.60 -15.29 1.81
CA THR A 18 16.46 -15.62 0.93
C THR A 18 15.14 -15.23 1.58
N LEU A 19 14.96 -15.49 2.87
CA LEU A 19 13.79 -15.03 3.63
C LEU A 19 13.70 -13.51 3.71
N GLN A 20 14.82 -12.81 3.89
CA GLN A 20 14.88 -11.35 3.86
C GLN A 20 14.55 -10.77 2.49
N LEU A 21 15.03 -11.40 1.41
CA LEU A 21 14.70 -11.02 0.03
C LEU A 21 13.21 -11.21 -0.27
N HIS A 22 12.63 -12.35 0.10
CA HIS A 22 11.18 -12.56 -0.04
C HIS A 22 10.39 -11.63 0.89
N SER A 23 10.87 -11.38 2.11
CA SER A 23 10.24 -10.46 3.05
C SER A 23 10.27 -9.00 2.58
N ALA A 24 11.28 -8.59 1.80
CA ALA A 24 11.35 -7.25 1.22
C ALA A 24 10.24 -7.05 0.18
N GLY A 25 10.05 -8.00 -0.73
CA GLY A 25 8.95 -7.95 -1.71
C GLY A 25 7.57 -7.97 -1.06
N VAL A 26 7.38 -8.76 0.01
CA VAL A 26 6.11 -8.77 0.77
C VAL A 26 5.86 -7.42 1.44
N ARG A 27 6.88 -6.79 2.03
CA ARG A 27 6.74 -5.47 2.65
C ARG A 27 6.28 -4.42 1.64
N GLU A 28 6.86 -4.41 0.45
CA GLU A 28 6.47 -3.47 -0.59
C GLU A 28 5.04 -3.68 -1.09
N ILE A 29 4.60 -4.94 -1.21
CA ILE A 29 3.22 -5.28 -1.59
C ILE A 29 2.25 -4.79 -0.52
N LEU A 30 2.54 -5.04 0.76
CA LEU A 30 1.73 -4.58 1.88
C LEU A 30 1.60 -3.05 1.88
N GLN A 31 2.71 -2.34 1.66
CA GLN A 31 2.72 -0.88 1.57
C GLN A 31 1.85 -0.37 0.41
N ARG A 32 1.99 -0.95 -0.79
CA ARG A 32 1.17 -0.57 -1.95
C ARG A 32 -0.31 -0.80 -1.70
N TYR A 33 -0.68 -1.94 -1.10
CA TYR A 33 -2.07 -2.24 -0.76
C TYR A 33 -2.61 -1.27 0.29
N TYR A 34 -1.82 -0.97 1.32
CA TYR A 34 -2.20 0.00 2.34
C TYR A 34 -2.43 1.39 1.75
N ILE A 35 -1.57 1.86 0.83
CA ILE A 35 -1.76 3.13 0.12
C ILE A 35 -3.11 3.13 -0.61
N SER A 36 -3.39 2.11 -1.41
CA SER A 36 -4.65 2.05 -2.18
C SER A 36 -5.89 2.01 -1.29
N LEU A 37 -5.88 1.22 -0.22
CA LEU A 37 -7.01 1.16 0.71
C LEU A 37 -7.17 2.48 1.48
N SER A 38 -6.07 3.14 1.86
CA SER A 38 -6.11 4.45 2.53
C SER A 38 -6.74 5.52 1.63
N VAL A 39 -6.33 5.59 0.36
CA VAL A 39 -6.92 6.53 -0.63
C VAL A 39 -8.40 6.21 -0.87
N LEU A 40 -8.76 4.93 -0.99
CA LEU A 40 -10.15 4.49 -1.13
C LEU A 40 -11.02 4.87 0.08
N LEU A 41 -10.49 4.78 1.30
CA LEU A 41 -11.23 5.17 2.51
C LEU A 41 -11.43 6.69 2.60
N GLU A 42 -10.44 7.47 2.16
CA GLU A 42 -10.51 8.93 2.18
C GLU A 42 -11.43 9.46 1.07
N GLN A 43 -11.44 8.81 -0.09
CA GLN A 43 -12.29 9.16 -1.23
C GLN A 43 -13.04 7.91 -1.74
N PRO A 44 -14.14 7.50 -1.10
CA PRO A 44 -14.88 6.28 -1.47
C PRO A 44 -15.44 6.29 -2.89
N ASN A 45 -15.71 7.48 -3.43
CA ASN A 45 -16.27 7.69 -4.77
C ASN A 45 -15.20 8.06 -5.82
N ILE A 46 -13.92 7.85 -5.51
CA ILE A 46 -12.83 8.16 -6.43
C ILE A 46 -12.92 7.28 -7.68
N SER A 47 -12.75 7.88 -8.87
CA SER A 47 -12.66 7.09 -10.08
C SER A 47 -11.34 6.32 -10.14
N ARG A 48 -11.35 5.15 -10.78
CA ARG A 48 -10.17 4.28 -10.90
C ARG A 48 -8.91 5.00 -11.40
N GLY A 49 -9.04 5.86 -12.42
CA GLY A 49 -7.90 6.59 -12.96
C GLY A 49 -7.30 7.61 -11.98
N TYR A 50 -8.13 8.22 -11.13
CA TYR A 50 -7.65 9.11 -10.08
C TYR A 50 -7.03 8.31 -8.94
N LEU A 51 -7.63 7.20 -8.51
CA LEU A 51 -7.06 6.30 -7.50
C LEU A 51 -5.65 5.84 -7.87
N GLU A 52 -5.45 5.42 -9.13
CA GLU A 52 -4.15 5.01 -9.64
C GLU A 52 -3.13 6.15 -9.62
N LYS A 53 -3.54 7.36 -10.02
CA LYS A 53 -2.69 8.55 -10.02
C LYS A 53 -2.28 8.94 -8.59
N GLU A 54 -3.24 8.99 -7.68
CA GLU A 54 -3.03 9.33 -6.26
C GLU A 54 -2.14 8.29 -5.57
N SER A 55 -2.48 7.01 -5.71
CA SER A 55 -1.71 5.91 -5.12
C SER A 55 -0.27 5.88 -5.66
N SER A 56 -0.08 6.10 -6.96
CA SER A 56 1.24 6.17 -7.60
C SER A 56 2.06 7.35 -7.09
N SER A 57 1.45 8.54 -6.94
CA SER A 57 2.10 9.74 -6.38
C SER A 57 2.59 9.51 -4.95
N ILE A 58 1.75 8.91 -4.10
CA ILE A 58 2.10 8.58 -2.71
C ILE A 58 3.23 7.55 -2.67
N ALA A 59 3.13 6.49 -3.48
CA ALA A 59 4.16 5.46 -3.58
C ALA A 59 5.50 6.02 -4.06
N GLN A 60 5.49 6.96 -5.02
CA GLN A 60 6.70 7.64 -5.48
C GLN A 60 7.38 8.43 -4.36
N ARG A 61 6.61 9.18 -3.55
CA ARG A 61 7.16 9.92 -2.41
C ARG A 61 7.73 8.99 -1.34
N LEU A 62 7.03 7.90 -1.06
CA LEU A 62 7.50 6.87 -0.13
C LEU A 62 8.80 6.22 -0.64
N SER A 63 8.90 5.96 -1.95
CA SER A 63 10.09 5.43 -2.60
C SER A 63 11.30 6.37 -2.46
N VAL A 64 11.12 7.68 -2.67
CA VAL A 64 12.17 8.68 -2.48
C VAL A 64 12.63 8.76 -1.02
N LEU A 65 11.69 8.76 -0.07
CA LEU A 65 12.01 8.91 1.37
C LEU A 65 12.68 7.68 1.97
N HIS A 66 12.34 6.48 1.50
CA HIS A 66 12.93 5.23 2.01
C HIS A 66 14.00 4.62 1.09
N GLY A 67 14.40 5.33 0.03
CA GLY A 67 15.44 4.87 -0.91
C GLY A 67 15.06 3.61 -1.70
N ILE A 68 13.77 3.34 -1.88
CA ILE A 68 13.27 2.18 -2.61
C ILE A 68 13.37 2.48 -4.11
N ASN A 69 14.44 2.03 -4.76
CA ASN A 69 14.61 2.21 -6.21
C ASN A 69 13.99 1.05 -7.01
N ALA A 70 12.67 0.84 -6.85
CA ALA A 70 11.92 -0.17 -7.57
C ALA A 70 10.90 0.52 -8.48
N PRO A 71 11.10 0.55 -9.81
CA PRO A 71 10.15 1.17 -10.74
C PRO A 71 8.77 0.49 -10.69
N GLU A 72 8.70 -0.77 -10.26
CA GLU A 72 7.42 -1.44 -10.03
C GLU A 72 6.67 -0.90 -8.81
N PHE A 73 7.32 -0.17 -7.89
CA PHE A 73 6.69 0.27 -6.65
C PHE A 73 5.57 1.31 -6.87
N PHE A 74 5.71 2.14 -7.89
CA PHE A 74 4.77 3.20 -8.23
C PHE A 74 4.07 2.96 -9.59
N ASP A 75 4.12 1.73 -10.12
CA ASP A 75 3.47 1.39 -11.38
C ASP A 75 1.94 1.44 -11.25
N LYS A 76 1.32 2.23 -12.11
CA LYS A 76 -0.14 2.39 -12.22
C LYS A 76 -0.85 1.09 -12.52
N ALA A 77 -0.26 0.21 -13.34
CA ALA A 77 -0.87 -1.06 -13.72
C ALA A 77 -1.07 -1.99 -12.51
N ILE A 78 -0.20 -1.90 -11.51
CA ILE A 78 -0.31 -2.68 -10.27
C ILE A 78 -1.50 -2.20 -9.45
N PHE A 79 -1.67 -0.89 -9.29
CA PHE A 79 -2.83 -0.30 -8.62
C PHE A 79 -4.13 -0.62 -9.37
N SER A 80 -4.08 -0.61 -10.70
CA SER A 80 -5.19 -0.99 -11.58
C SER A 80 -5.63 -2.44 -11.37
N THR A 81 -4.66 -3.35 -11.29
CA THR A 81 -4.87 -4.78 -11.08
C THR A 81 -5.41 -5.04 -9.67
N PHE A 82 -4.87 -4.35 -8.66
CA PHE A 82 -5.33 -4.45 -7.28
C PHE A 82 -6.78 -3.98 -7.11
N THR A 83 -7.12 -2.82 -7.69
CA THR A 83 -8.49 -2.28 -7.65
C THR A 83 -9.48 -3.22 -8.34
N SER A 84 -9.09 -3.79 -9.48
CA SER A 84 -9.91 -4.80 -10.17
C SER A 84 -10.11 -6.06 -9.32
N SER A 85 -9.07 -6.48 -8.59
CA SER A 85 -9.14 -7.61 -7.66
C SER A 85 -10.07 -7.32 -6.49
N LEU A 86 -10.02 -6.11 -5.92
CA LEU A 86 -10.96 -5.69 -4.86
C LEU A 86 -12.41 -5.76 -5.34
N LYS A 87 -12.71 -5.30 -6.57
CA LYS A 87 -14.04 -5.42 -7.18
C LYS A 87 -14.48 -6.88 -7.33
N ALA A 88 -13.62 -7.75 -7.84
CA ALA A 88 -13.91 -9.18 -7.95
C ALA A 88 -14.12 -9.89 -6.60
N GLN A 89 -13.47 -9.40 -5.53
CA GLN A 89 -13.58 -9.93 -4.16
C GLN A 89 -14.76 -9.34 -3.37
N GLY A 90 -15.63 -8.55 -4.01
CA GLY A 90 -16.80 -7.94 -3.38
C GLY A 90 -16.43 -6.89 -2.33
N TYR A 91 -15.42 -6.07 -2.61
CA TYR A 91 -15.16 -4.82 -1.87
C TYR A 91 -15.92 -3.62 -2.44
N PHE A 92 -16.52 -3.79 -3.62
CA PHE A 92 -17.44 -2.85 -4.24
C PHE A 92 -18.80 -3.55 -4.34
N ASP A 93 -19.88 -2.82 -4.07
CA ASP A 93 -21.25 -3.32 -4.23
C ASP A 93 -21.71 -3.26 -5.70
N GLY A 94 -22.98 -3.64 -5.95
CA GLY A 94 -23.56 -3.64 -7.29
C GLY A 94 -23.69 -2.25 -7.92
N ASP A 95 -23.63 -1.19 -7.12
CA ASP A 95 -23.72 0.21 -7.53
C ASP A 95 -22.33 0.89 -7.55
N ASP A 96 -21.26 0.10 -7.51
CA ASP A 96 -19.86 0.56 -7.41
C ASP A 96 -19.55 1.37 -6.14
N ASN A 97 -20.40 1.31 -5.11
CA ASN A 97 -20.06 1.89 -3.82
C ASN A 97 -19.07 1.00 -3.08
N LEU A 98 -18.12 1.64 -2.43
CA LEU A 98 -17.12 0.96 -1.62
C LEU A 98 -17.77 0.35 -0.37
N ALA A 99 -17.50 -0.92 -0.10
CA ALA A 99 -17.85 -1.58 1.16
C ALA A 99 -16.92 -1.10 2.28
N ILE A 100 -17.14 0.14 2.76
CA ILE A 100 -16.26 0.87 3.69
C ILE A 100 -15.88 0.02 4.91
N ALA A 101 -16.83 -0.71 5.50
CA ALA A 101 -16.57 -1.56 6.68
C ALA A 101 -15.50 -2.63 6.40
N LYS A 102 -15.62 -3.33 5.27
CA LYS A 102 -14.69 -4.40 4.85
C LYS A 102 -13.33 -3.83 4.45
N VAL A 103 -13.31 -2.70 3.76
CA VAL A 103 -12.07 -2.00 3.41
C VAL A 103 -11.33 -1.54 4.66
N LYS A 104 -12.04 -0.97 5.64
CA LYS A 104 -11.47 -0.49 6.90
C LYS A 104 -10.91 -1.61 7.76
N GLU A 105 -11.56 -2.77 7.79
CA GLU A 105 -11.05 -3.96 8.47
C GLU A 105 -9.72 -4.41 7.84
N THR A 106 -9.68 -4.54 6.51
CA THR A 106 -8.46 -4.94 5.78
C THR A 106 -7.35 -3.89 5.90
N GLU A 107 -7.68 -2.60 5.84
CA GLU A 107 -6.71 -1.51 6.03
C GLU A 107 -6.12 -1.57 7.44
N SER A 108 -6.93 -1.76 8.49
CA SER A 108 -6.45 -1.87 9.86
C SER A 108 -5.53 -3.07 10.06
N LEU A 109 -5.82 -4.20 9.40
CA LEU A 109 -4.94 -5.37 9.40
C LEU A 109 -3.60 -5.03 8.73
N LEU A 110 -3.61 -4.45 7.53
CA LEU A 110 -2.39 -4.03 6.82
C LEU A 110 -1.59 -3.01 7.64
N ARG A 111 -2.28 -2.07 8.29
CA ARG A 111 -1.67 -1.09 9.17
C ARG A 111 -0.87 -1.76 10.29
N SER A 112 -1.39 -2.82 10.90
CA SER A 112 -0.65 -3.57 11.93
C SER A 112 0.63 -4.26 11.44
N LEU A 113 0.75 -4.49 10.13
CA LEU A 113 1.87 -5.18 9.50
C LEU A 113 2.94 -4.23 8.95
N ILE A 114 2.66 -2.93 8.91
CA ILE A 114 3.55 -1.89 8.38
C ILE A 114 4.08 -1.04 9.53
N SER A 115 5.35 -0.61 9.48
CA SER A 115 5.93 0.24 10.51
C SER A 115 5.24 1.60 10.61
N ILE A 116 5.14 2.12 11.83
CA ILE A 116 4.52 3.43 12.12
C ILE A 116 5.15 4.56 11.28
N GLU A 117 6.47 4.53 11.08
CA GLU A 117 7.18 5.53 10.26
C GLU A 117 6.66 5.56 8.82
N VAL A 118 6.43 4.39 8.22
CA VAL A 118 5.88 4.29 6.86
C VAL A 118 4.43 4.74 6.83
N GLN A 119 3.63 4.40 7.85
CA GLN A 119 2.27 4.89 7.97
C GLN A 119 2.23 6.42 8.01
N GLN A 120 3.07 7.04 8.83
CA GLN A 120 3.14 8.50 8.97
C GLN A 120 3.58 9.17 7.66
N THR A 121 4.55 8.59 6.96
CA THR A 121 5.00 9.08 5.65
C THR A 121 3.88 9.02 4.62
N ILE A 122 3.12 7.91 4.57
CA ILE A 122 1.98 7.75 3.65
C ILE A 122 0.88 8.75 3.97
N GLN A 123 0.53 8.90 5.25
CA GLN A 123 -0.50 9.85 5.69
C GLN A 123 -0.08 11.31 5.44
N GLY A 124 1.17 11.66 5.70
CA GLY A 124 1.73 12.97 5.34
C GLY A 124 1.87 13.18 3.83
N ALA A 125 1.95 12.10 3.05
CA ALA A 125 1.88 12.18 1.61
C ALA A 125 0.47 12.50 1.12
N MET A 126 -0.53 11.78 1.64
CA MET A 126 -1.96 11.97 1.34
C MET A 126 -2.47 13.37 1.67
N ALA A 127 -2.16 13.90 2.86
CA ALA A 127 -2.61 15.22 3.28
C ALA A 127 -2.18 16.35 2.31
N LYS A 128 -0.99 16.24 1.70
CA LYS A 128 -0.52 17.23 0.71
C LYS A 128 -1.19 17.08 -0.66
N VAL A 129 -1.70 15.89 -1.00
CA VAL A 129 -2.39 15.72 -2.29
C VAL A 129 -3.81 16.28 -2.23
N ALA A 130 -4.49 16.15 -1.09
CA ALA A 130 -5.77 16.81 -0.85
C ALA A 130 -5.69 18.34 -1.04
N GLU A 131 -4.61 18.97 -0.56
CA GLU A 131 -4.33 20.42 -0.73
C GLU A 131 -4.15 20.85 -2.20
N SER A 132 -3.72 19.93 -3.08
CA SER A 132 -3.50 20.22 -4.50
C SER A 132 -4.78 20.12 -5.34
N VAL A 133 -5.82 19.46 -4.81
CA VAL A 133 -7.12 19.31 -5.49
C VAL A 133 -8.06 20.49 -5.17
N GLU A 134 -7.86 21.18 -4.05
CA GLU A 134 -8.68 22.33 -3.64
C GLU A 134 -8.30 23.67 -4.31
N ASN A 135 -7.21 23.75 -5.08
CA ASN A 135 -6.83 25.02 -5.72
C ASN A 135 -6.58 24.88 -7.23
N PRO A 136 -7.64 24.86 -8.06
CA PRO A 136 -7.51 24.79 -9.51
C PRO A 136 -7.07 26.11 -10.18
N ASN A 137 -6.67 27.14 -9.43
CA ASN A 137 -6.50 28.49 -9.98
C ASN A 137 -5.11 29.12 -9.79
N ILE A 138 -4.03 28.37 -10.04
CA ILE A 138 -2.70 28.96 -10.24
C ILE A 138 -1.97 28.27 -11.41
N ALA A 139 -2.62 28.27 -12.57
CA ALA A 139 -1.95 28.09 -13.86
C ALA A 139 -2.45 29.19 -14.80
N GLY A 140 -1.84 30.37 -14.65
CA GLY A 140 -1.94 31.53 -15.53
C GLY A 140 -0.63 32.28 -15.49
#